data_AF-A0A951KT36-F1
#
_entry.id   AF-A0A951KT36-F1
#
_cell.length_a   1.000
_cell.length_b   1.000
_cell.length_c   1.000
_cell.angle_alpha   90.00
_cell.angle_beta   90.00
_cell.angle_gamma   90.00
#
_symmetry.space_group_name_H-M   'P 1'
#
loop_
_entity.id
_entity.type
_entity.pdbx_description
1 polymer ?
#
loop_
_entity_poly.entity_id
_entity_poly.type
_entity_poly.pdbx_seq_one_letter_code
_entity_poly.pdbx_strand_id
1 'polypeptide(L)' 'MATLAQKIEAEKRMRDLLEQGGLPQPDYVEYGFTCIRLFFEDTKTVVVIDIDEPADIEGTVDPGDHLDARRRGSRGH' A
#
# COMPACT_ATOMS: atom_id res chain seq x y z
N MET A 1 -12.98 9.76 6.70
CA MET A 1 -12.96 9.27 8.11
C MET A 1 -13.46 7.84 8.14
N ALA A 2 -12.53 6.88 8.27
CA ALA A 2 -12.86 5.47 8.44
C ALA A 2 -13.53 5.19 9.80
N THR A 3 -14.73 4.60 9.77
CA THR A 3 -15.44 4.14 10.97
C THR A 3 -14.76 2.92 11.60
N LEU A 4 -15.01 2.68 12.90
CA LEU A 4 -14.47 1.50 13.59
C LEU A 4 -14.94 0.19 12.93
N ALA A 5 -16.19 0.15 12.46
CA ALA A 5 -16.74 -1.02 11.76
C ALA A 5 -15.94 -1.35 10.49
N GLN A 6 -15.60 -0.34 9.68
CA GLN A 6 -14.78 -0.53 8.48
C GLN A 6 -13.38 -1.06 8.82
N LYS A 7 -12.78 -0.63 9.93
CA LYS A 7 -11.48 -1.15 10.39
C LYS A 7 -11.53 -2.62 10.79
N ILE A 8 -12.60 -3.02 11.50
CA ILE A 8 -12.81 -4.42 11.89
C ILE A 8 -13.04 -5.29 10.65
N GLU A 9 -13.84 -4.83 9.69
CA GLU A 9 -14.06 -5.55 8.44
C GLU A 9 -12.77 -5.70 7.62
N ALA A 10 -11.96 -4.64 7.54
CA ALA A 10 -10.67 -4.67 6.86
C ALA A 10 -9.70 -5.67 7.50
N GLU A 11 -9.62 -5.70 8.84
CA GLU A 11 -8.82 -6.70 9.56
C GLU A 11 -9.29 -8.12 9.22
N LYS A 12 -10.60 -8.36 9.31
CA LYS A 12 -11.17 -9.70 9.09
C LYS A 12 -10.88 -10.20 7.68
N ARG A 13 -11.11 -9.37 6.67
CA ARG A 13 -10.78 -9.69 5.26
C ARG A 13 -9.30 -9.95 5.06
N MET A 14 -8.42 -9.19 5.71
CA MET A 14 -6.98 -9.40 5.62
C MET A 14 -6.56 -10.74 6.24
N ARG A 15 -7.14 -11.12 7.39
CA ARG A 15 -6.86 -12.43 8.02
C ARG A 15 -7.30 -13.60 7.16
N ASP A 16 -8.50 -13.51 6.58
CA ASP A 16 -9.02 -14.49 5.61
C ASP A 16 -8.09 -14.61 4.39
N LEU A 17 -7.60 -13.48 3.86
CA LEU A 17 -6.66 -13.48 2.73
C LEU A 17 -5.33 -14.17 3.07
N LEU A 18 -4.78 -13.88 4.26
CA LEU A 18 -3.55 -14.52 4.73
C LEU A 18 -3.74 -16.03 4.91
N GLU A 19 -4.87 -16.45 5.47
CA GLU A 19 -5.20 -17.86 5.64
C GLU A 19 -5.32 -18.60 4.30
N GLN A 20 -6.03 -18.00 3.33
CA GLN A 20 -6.16 -18.55 1.97
C GLN A 20 -4.80 -18.62 1.25
N GLY A 21 -3.90 -17.68 1.53
CA GLY A 21 -2.54 -17.65 0.99
C GLY A 21 -1.55 -18.55 1.72
N GLY A 22 -1.94 -19.22 2.82
CA GLY A 22 -1.03 -19.99 3.67
C GLY A 22 0.04 -19.14 4.36
N LEU A 23 -0.23 -17.84 4.54
CA LEU A 23 0.67 -16.89 5.17
C LEU A 23 0.43 -16.84 6.70
N PRO A 24 1.46 -16.46 7.48
CA PRO A 24 1.29 -16.27 8.92
C PRO A 24 0.24 -15.21 9.22
N GLN A 25 -0.40 -15.35 10.39
CA GLN A 25 -1.27 -14.32 10.94
C GLN A 25 -0.42 -13.23 11.62
N PRO A 26 -0.92 -11.98 11.70
CA PRO A 26 -0.22 -10.91 12.39
C PRO A 26 -0.21 -11.13 13.91
N ASP A 27 0.89 -10.75 14.57
CA ASP A 27 1.09 -10.86 16.01
C ASP A 27 0.19 -9.89 16.77
N TYR A 28 0.07 -8.65 16.27
CA TYR A 28 -0.89 -7.68 16.77
C TYR A 28 -1.35 -6.70 15.68
N VAL A 29 -2.49 -6.05 15.95
CA VAL A 29 -3.10 -5.06 15.05
C VAL A 29 -3.29 -3.75 15.79
N GLU A 30 -2.80 -2.65 15.21
CA GLU A 30 -3.00 -1.31 15.73
C GLU A 30 -4.03 -0.54 14.88
N TYR A 31 -5.05 -0.02 15.55
CA TYR A 31 -6.10 0.78 14.93
C TYR A 31 -5.70 2.26 14.90
N GLY A 32 -5.23 2.72 13.75
CA GLY A 32 -4.94 4.13 13.49
C GLY A 32 -6.20 4.96 13.25
N PHE A 33 -6.02 6.25 12.97
CA PHE A 33 -7.14 7.18 12.77
C PHE A 33 -7.90 6.89 11.46
N THR A 34 -7.16 6.69 10.37
CA THR A 34 -7.68 6.40 9.02
C THR A 34 -7.26 5.02 8.50
N CYS A 35 -6.50 4.25 9.28
CA CYS A 35 -5.84 3.03 8.82
C CYS A 35 -5.81 1.94 9.91
N ILE A 36 -5.48 0.71 9.52
CA ILE A 36 -5.05 -0.36 10.42
C ILE A 36 -3.63 -0.81 10.07
N ARG A 37 -2.87 -1.24 11.08
CA ARG A 37 -1.49 -1.69 10.94
C ARG A 37 -1.37 -3.09 11.51
N LEU A 38 -0.96 -4.04 10.67
CA LEU A 38 -0.77 -5.44 11.04
C LEU A 38 0.72 -5.71 11.14
N PHE A 39 1.16 -6.14 12.32
CA PHE A 39 2.58 -6.35 12.62
C PHE A 39 2.92 -7.83 12.56
N PHE A 40 4.05 -8.12 11.91
CA PHE A 40 4.66 -9.44 11.81
C PHE A 40 6.06 -9.34 12.38
N GLU A 41 6.21 -9.62 13.68
CA GLU A 41 7.44 -9.38 14.44
C GLU A 41 8.60 -10.25 13.94
N ASP A 42 8.32 -11.52 13.63
CA ASP A 42 9.32 -12.48 13.14
C ASP A 42 10.02 -11.96 11.86
N THR A 43 9.21 -11.50 10.90
CA THR A 43 9.70 -10.97 9.62
C THR A 43 10.03 -9.48 9.67
N LYS A 44 9.80 -8.82 10.81
CA LYS A 44 9.90 -7.35 11.00
C LYS A 44 9.11 -6.57 9.94
N THR A 45 8.00 -7.14 9.49
CA THR A 45 7.17 -6.58 8.43
C THR A 45 5.92 -5.94 9.03
N VAL A 46 5.49 -4.82 8.46
CA VAL A 46 4.24 -4.15 8.84
C VAL A 46 3.42 -3.92 7.58
N VAL A 47 2.17 -4.40 7.59
CA VAL A 47 1.20 -4.12 6.54
C VAL A 47 0.31 -2.98 7.02
N VAL A 48 0.24 -1.91 6.25
CA VAL A 48 -0.64 -0.77 6.52
C VAL A 48 -1.78 -0.80 5.51
N ILE A 49 -3.01 -0.87 6.02
CA ILE A 49 -4.21 -0.76 5.20
C ILE A 49 -4.82 0.60 5.47
N ASP A 50 -4.71 1.49 4.49
CA ASP A 50 -5.43 2.76 4.52
C ASP A 50 -6.90 2.52 4.13
N ILE A 51 -7.81 3.06 4.92
CA ILE A 51 -9.26 2.85 4.81
C ILE A 51 -9.95 4.18 4.50
N ASP A 52 -9.21 5.28 4.38
CA ASP A 52 -9.76 6.51 3.82
C ASP A 52 -9.77 6.40 2.29
N GLU A 53 -10.79 7.00 1.68
CA GLU A 53 -10.87 7.10 0.24
C GLU A 53 -9.77 8.08 -0.19
N PRO A 54 -8.86 7.74 -1.12
CA PRO A 54 -7.97 8.74 -1.66
C PRO A 54 -8.86 9.84 -2.23
N ALA A 55 -8.71 11.07 -1.76
CA ALA A 55 -9.26 12.21 -2.48
C ALA A 55 -8.80 12.03 -3.92
N ASP A 56 -9.75 11.91 -4.85
CA ASP A 56 -9.48 11.73 -6.27
C ASP A 56 -8.41 12.75 -6.66
N ILE A 57 -7.17 12.29 -6.81
CA ILE A 57 -6.12 13.15 -7.31
C ILE A 57 -6.40 13.16 -8.80
N GLU A 58 -7.25 14.09 -9.23
CA GLU A 58 -7.47 14.47 -10.62
C GLU A 58 -6.12 14.96 -11.18
N GLY A 59 -5.25 14.01 -11.48
CA GLY A 59 -3.86 14.21 -11.78
C GLY A 59 -3.40 13.06 -12.64
N THR A 60 -3.87 13.07 -13.88
CA THR A 60 -3.36 12.26 -14.98
C THR A 60 -1.84 12.38 -15.00
N VAL A 61 -1.12 11.38 -14.48
CA VAL A 61 0.31 11.25 -14.75
C VAL A 61 0.40 10.72 -16.18
N ASP A 62 0.63 11.62 -17.13
CA ASP A 62 0.90 11.24 -18.51
C ASP A 62 2.19 10.39 -18.52
N PRO A 63 2.15 9.13 -19.00
CA PRO A 63 3.32 8.25 -19.02
C PRO A 63 4.39 8.67 -20.05
N GLY A 64 4.31 9.86 -20.64
CA GLY A 64 5.24 10.38 -21.65
C GLY A 64 6.51 11.06 -21.13
N ASP A 65 6.58 11.48 -19.86
CA ASP A 65 7.69 12.30 -19.34
C ASP A 65 8.86 11.47 -18.75
N HIS A 66 9.26 10.40 -19.44
CA HIS A 66 10.48 9.66 -19.07
C HIS A 66 11.41 9.30 -20.23
N LEU A 67 11.37 10.08 -21.31
CA LEU A 67 12.25 9.86 -22.46
C LEU A 67 12.94 11.14 -22.97
N ASP A 68 13.82 11.76 -22.19
CA ASP A 68 14.92 12.54 -22.79
C ASP A 68 16.17 12.71 -21.90
N ALA A 69 16.89 11.60 -21.64
CA ALA A 69 18.22 11.70 -21.01
C ALA A 69 19.28 10.76 -21.61
N ARG A 70 19.10 10.25 -22.84
CA ARG A 70 20.02 9.28 -23.46
C ARG A 70 20.46 9.55 -24.91
N ARG A 71 20.54 10.79 -25.38
CA ARG A 71 21.27 11.09 -26.63
C ARG A 71 22.03 12.43 -26.61
N ARG A 72 23.17 12.47 -25.93
CA ARG A 72 24.31 13.30 -26.36
C ARG A 72 25.60 12.50 -26.27
N GLY A 73 25.75 11.61 -27.23
CA GLY A 73 27.01 10.98 -27.56
C GLY A 73 27.16 10.93 -29.08
N SER A 74 28.18 11.64 -29.57
CA SER A 74 28.95 11.33 -30.79
C SER A 74 28.47 11.86 -32.16
N ARG A 75 29.30 12.76 -32.74
CA ARG A 75 29.67 13.03 -34.17
C ARG A 75 29.49 14.53 -34.52
N GLY A 76 30.39 15.24 -35.22
CA GLY A 76 31.62 14.93 -35.97
C GLY A 76 32.64 16.07 -35.79
N HIS A 77 33.94 15.80 -35.90
CA HIS A 77 34.78 15.91 -37.10
C HIS A 77 34.92 17.35 -37.61
#